data_AF-A0A2A5ET70-F1
#
_entry.id   AF-A0A2A5ET70-F1
#
_cell.length_a   1.000
_cell.length_b   1.000
_cell.length_c   1.000
_cell.angle_alpha   90.00
_cell.angle_beta   90.00
_cell.angle_gamma   90.00
#
_symmetry.space_group_name_H-M   'P 1'
#
loop_
_entity.id
_entity.type
_entity.pdbx_description
1 polymer ?
#
loop_
_entity_poly.entity_id
_entity_poly.type
_entity_poly.pdbx_seq_one_letter_code
_entity_poly.pdbx_strand_id
1 'polypeptide(L)'
;MQLVWGLVFPGLVMLSPIWVHIGIISEAINAVPNIWTPGFWGGVEYNLIEMIRNVGFIGLGLIGIWLAWRRVGSADSQAIAANETARAANETARFAELSHWSVRFNNAANNLASASAAERCAGIYTLSEIGGELGDEYLYNSVRMLEAFIRERREGEEFEGELSLPTDVEMALSQIRNLTADTHLGPVNLNKCNLKRMRLIGRWNNFNFDSADISHAQSQSARFYNCDFGQVSSAIHFNQAIFEWSKFTASKLISDGINPTFTMCEFLQCEFYLADFTDTVFEMPKIGMCTWNYCILSGAKFRVSSLKSLKPHSIIAMAAATWTDDNPPVFLSKDDGQKITLPDLVTKLKDAMKK
;
A
#
# COMPACT_ATOMS: atom_id res chain seq x y z
N MET A 1 -27.04 19.70 22.55
CA MET A 1 -27.38 19.03 23.83
C MET A 1 -28.43 17.94 23.57
N GLN A 2 -28.05 16.90 22.84
CA GLN A 2 -28.89 15.75 22.45
C GLN A 2 -28.04 14.48 22.58
N LEU A 3 -27.63 14.16 23.81
CA LEU A 3 -26.69 13.05 24.05
C LEU A 3 -26.82 12.52 25.50
N VAL A 4 -27.99 12.05 25.94
CA VAL A 4 -28.09 11.30 27.23
C VAL A 4 -29.25 10.28 27.30
N TRP A 5 -29.59 9.56 26.24
CA TRP A 5 -30.59 8.47 26.35
C TRP A 5 -30.11 7.09 25.86
N GLY A 6 -28.79 6.91 25.73
CA GLY A 6 -28.22 5.68 25.15
C GLY A 6 -27.71 4.62 26.14
N LEU A 7 -27.86 4.79 27.46
CA LEU A 7 -27.05 4.00 28.40
C LEU A 7 -27.74 3.45 29.65
N VAL A 8 -29.06 3.24 29.63
CA VAL A 8 -29.71 2.54 30.76
C VAL A 8 -30.67 1.47 30.25
N PHE A 9 -30.39 0.24 30.68
CA PHE A 9 -31.17 -1.00 30.58
C PHE A 9 -31.07 -1.87 29.31
N PRO A 10 -29.97 -2.66 29.19
CA PRO A 10 -30.03 -3.95 28.50
C PRO A 10 -30.91 -4.99 29.25
N GLY A 11 -31.25 -4.72 30.53
CA GLY A 11 -32.00 -5.66 31.38
C GLY A 11 -33.53 -5.59 31.27
N LEU A 12 -34.12 -4.56 30.65
CA LEU A 12 -35.59 -4.43 30.55
C LEU A 12 -36.18 -5.08 29.29
N VAL A 13 -35.34 -5.42 28.31
CA VAL A 13 -35.80 -6.11 27.09
C VAL A 13 -36.20 -7.56 27.38
N MET A 14 -35.67 -8.19 28.44
CA MET A 14 -36.10 -9.53 28.87
C MET A 14 -37.44 -9.56 29.63
N LEU A 15 -37.95 -8.41 30.11
CA LEU A 15 -39.28 -8.35 30.76
C LEU A 15 -40.42 -8.07 29.77
N SER A 16 -40.10 -7.72 28.51
CA SER A 16 -41.07 -7.39 27.45
C SER A 16 -42.14 -8.46 27.18
N PRO A 17 -41.83 -9.78 27.13
CA PRO A 17 -42.83 -10.76 26.75
C PRO A 17 -43.92 -10.95 27.81
N ILE A 18 -43.52 -10.93 29.09
CA ILE A 18 -44.43 -11.16 30.21
C ILE A 18 -45.47 -10.04 30.29
N TRP A 19 -45.05 -8.78 30.15
CA TRP A 19 -45.98 -7.64 30.18
C TRP A 19 -46.90 -7.59 28.96
N VAL A 20 -46.41 -7.98 27.77
CA VAL A 20 -47.26 -8.12 26.58
C VAL A 20 -48.29 -9.24 26.77
N HIS A 21 -47.90 -10.37 27.37
CA HIS A 21 -48.81 -11.49 27.63
C HIS A 21 -49.82 -11.14 28.72
N ILE A 22 -49.42 -10.46 29.80
CA ILE A 22 -50.32 -9.94 30.82
C ILE A 22 -51.29 -8.93 30.21
N GLY A 23 -50.83 -8.07 29.31
CA GLY A 23 -51.68 -7.12 28.57
C GLY A 23 -52.74 -7.83 27.73
N ILE A 24 -52.34 -8.81 26.92
CA ILE A 24 -53.26 -9.60 26.08
C ILE A 24 -54.25 -10.40 26.94
N ILE A 25 -53.79 -11.02 28.04
CA ILE A 25 -54.67 -11.75 28.97
C ILE A 25 -55.67 -10.79 29.63
N SER A 26 -55.21 -9.61 30.07
CA SER A 26 -56.08 -8.58 30.66
C SER A 26 -57.14 -8.10 29.65
N GLU A 27 -56.73 -7.83 28.41
CA GLU A 27 -57.64 -7.38 27.34
C GLU A 27 -58.64 -8.49 26.95
N ALA A 28 -58.20 -9.75 26.91
CA ALA A 28 -59.07 -10.91 26.67
C ALA A 28 -60.08 -11.14 27.82
N ILE A 29 -59.67 -10.95 29.07
CA ILE A 29 -60.57 -11.01 30.24
C ILE A 29 -61.59 -9.87 30.17
N ASN A 30 -61.16 -8.66 29.83
CA ASN A 30 -62.04 -7.49 29.70
C ASN A 30 -63.00 -7.59 28.51
N ALA A 31 -62.63 -8.30 27.44
CA ALA A 31 -63.49 -8.56 26.29
C ALA A 31 -64.67 -9.52 26.61
N VAL A 32 -64.64 -10.21 27.75
CA VAL A 32 -65.73 -11.07 28.24
C VAL A 32 -66.28 -10.53 29.57
N PRO A 33 -67.02 -9.41 29.55
CA PRO A 33 -67.39 -8.65 30.75
C PRO A 33 -68.24 -9.43 31.76
N ASN A 34 -68.80 -10.58 31.36
CA ASN A 34 -69.69 -11.39 32.19
C ASN A 34 -69.02 -12.63 32.79
N ILE A 35 -67.71 -12.87 32.58
CA ILE A 35 -67.04 -14.12 33.03
C ILE A 35 -67.10 -14.33 34.56
N TRP A 36 -67.21 -13.23 35.31
CA TRP A 36 -67.34 -13.22 36.77
C TRP A 36 -68.80 -13.23 37.27
N THR A 37 -69.78 -13.15 36.37
CA THR A 37 -71.20 -13.10 36.76
C THR A 37 -71.76 -14.52 36.93
N PRO A 38 -72.70 -14.74 37.87
CA PRO A 38 -73.38 -16.03 38.02
C PRO A 38 -74.05 -16.52 36.74
N GLY A 39 -74.51 -15.60 35.88
CA GLY A 39 -75.10 -15.92 34.57
C GLY A 39 -74.16 -16.66 33.63
N PHE A 40 -72.85 -16.37 33.67
CA PHE A 40 -71.87 -17.13 32.89
C PHE A 40 -71.69 -18.56 33.42
N TRP A 41 -71.96 -18.81 34.71
CA TRP A 41 -71.81 -20.14 35.31
C TRP A 41 -73.14 -20.93 35.35
N GLY A 42 -74.14 -20.53 34.55
CA GLY A 42 -75.43 -21.21 34.44
C GLY A 42 -76.58 -20.56 35.22
N GLY A 43 -76.39 -19.34 35.74
CA GLY A 43 -77.43 -18.54 36.40
C GLY A 43 -77.88 -19.08 37.76
N VAL A 44 -78.99 -18.54 38.28
CA VAL A 44 -79.55 -18.86 39.61
C VAL A 44 -80.10 -20.30 39.67
N GLU A 45 -80.41 -20.90 38.52
CA GLU A 45 -80.97 -22.26 38.41
C GLU A 45 -79.91 -23.36 38.14
N TYR A 46 -78.60 -23.03 38.19
CA TYR A 46 -77.49 -23.96 38.02
C TYR A 46 -77.65 -24.92 36.82
N ASN A 47 -77.68 -24.37 35.60
CA ASN A 47 -77.66 -25.21 34.40
C ASN A 47 -76.27 -25.85 34.20
N LEU A 48 -76.13 -27.08 34.69
CA LEU A 48 -74.90 -27.88 34.63
C LEU A 48 -74.29 -27.91 33.22
N ILE A 49 -75.12 -27.92 32.18
CA ILE A 49 -74.68 -27.99 30.78
C ILE A 49 -73.92 -26.72 30.38
N GLU A 50 -74.38 -25.54 30.80
CA GLU A 50 -73.71 -24.27 30.49
C GLU A 50 -72.40 -24.11 31.27
N MET A 51 -72.38 -24.55 32.52
CA MET A 51 -71.18 -24.60 33.34
C MET A 51 -70.11 -25.50 32.71
N ILE A 52 -70.49 -26.72 32.31
CA ILE A 52 -69.59 -27.67 31.64
C ILE A 52 -69.05 -27.09 30.33
N ARG A 53 -69.92 -26.44 29.52
CA ARG A 53 -69.52 -25.78 28.27
C ARG A 53 -68.45 -24.71 28.51
N ASN A 54 -68.64 -23.84 29.49
CA ASN A 54 -67.74 -22.72 29.74
C ASN A 54 -66.42 -23.17 30.37
N VAL A 55 -66.45 -24.16 31.26
CA VAL A 55 -65.23 -24.85 31.73
C VAL A 55 -64.50 -25.50 30.56
N GLY A 56 -65.23 -26.13 29.63
CA GLY A 56 -64.69 -26.71 28.41
C GLY A 56 -63.95 -25.69 27.55
N PHE A 57 -64.53 -24.51 27.33
CA PHE A 57 -63.88 -23.44 26.57
C PHE A 57 -62.63 -22.87 27.26
N ILE A 58 -62.66 -22.68 28.58
CA ILE A 58 -61.48 -22.25 29.35
C ILE A 58 -60.37 -23.30 29.25
N GLY A 59 -60.71 -24.58 29.40
CA GLY A 59 -59.77 -25.69 29.25
C GLY A 59 -59.11 -25.72 27.87
N LEU A 60 -59.90 -25.57 26.80
CA LEU A 60 -59.38 -25.47 25.43
C LEU A 60 -58.48 -24.25 25.22
N GLY A 61 -58.83 -23.09 25.81
CA GLY A 61 -58.02 -21.88 25.77
C GLY A 61 -56.65 -22.07 26.44
N LEU A 62 -56.62 -22.68 27.63
CA LEU A 62 -55.37 -22.98 28.36
C LEU A 62 -54.48 -23.97 27.59
N ILE A 63 -55.08 -25.00 26.97
CA ILE A 63 -54.35 -25.92 26.10
C ILE A 63 -53.75 -25.17 24.90
N GLY A 64 -54.52 -24.25 24.29
CA GLY A 64 -54.04 -23.39 23.20
C GLY A 64 -52.85 -22.53 23.59
N ILE A 65 -52.90 -21.87 24.75
CA ILE A 65 -51.79 -21.07 25.29
C ILE A 65 -50.56 -21.94 25.56
N TRP A 66 -50.75 -23.11 26.17
CA TRP A 66 -49.65 -24.05 26.45
C TRP A 66 -48.97 -24.53 25.15
N LEU A 67 -49.75 -24.89 24.13
CA LEU A 67 -49.23 -25.27 22.82
C LEU A 67 -48.49 -24.11 22.12
N ALA A 68 -49.03 -22.89 22.21
CA ALA A 68 -48.39 -21.69 21.67
C ALA A 68 -47.05 -21.41 22.36
N TRP A 69 -46.99 -21.48 23.68
CA TRP A 69 -45.75 -21.30 24.44
C TRP A 69 -44.70 -22.35 24.06
N ARG A 70 -45.10 -23.63 23.96
CA ARG A 70 -44.20 -24.71 23.51
C ARG A 70 -43.66 -24.45 22.10
N ARG A 71 -44.50 -23.92 21.20
CA ARG A 71 -44.09 -23.55 19.83
C ARG A 71 -43.09 -22.39 19.83
N VAL A 72 -43.29 -21.36 20.65
CA VAL A 72 -42.36 -20.23 20.78
C VAL A 72 -41.01 -20.70 21.31
N GLY A 73 -40.98 -21.54 22.35
CA GLY A 73 -39.72 -22.09 22.88
C GLY A 73 -38.97 -22.95 21.85
N SER A 74 -39.71 -23.74 21.06
CA SER A 74 -39.12 -24.49 19.94
C SER A 74 -38.59 -23.58 18.83
N ALA A 75 -39.28 -22.49 18.51
CA ALA A 75 -38.86 -21.53 17.49
C ALA A 75 -37.61 -20.75 17.94
N ASP A 76 -37.53 -20.35 19.21
CA ASP A 76 -36.36 -19.67 19.77
C ASP A 76 -35.13 -20.60 19.77
N SER A 77 -35.30 -21.85 20.20
CA SER A 77 -34.23 -22.86 20.13
C SER A 77 -33.77 -23.10 18.68
N GLN A 78 -34.69 -23.11 17.71
CA GLN A 78 -34.36 -23.22 16.29
C GLN A 78 -33.64 -21.98 15.76
N ALA A 79 -34.03 -20.78 16.18
CA ALA A 79 -33.38 -19.53 15.78
C ALA A 79 -31.95 -19.45 16.32
N ILE A 80 -31.72 -19.85 17.57
CA ILE A 80 -30.39 -19.93 18.18
C ILE A 80 -29.52 -20.95 17.41
N ALA A 81 -30.03 -22.17 17.20
CA ALA A 81 -29.33 -23.19 16.44
C ALA A 81 -29.03 -22.73 15.00
N ALA A 82 -29.97 -22.06 14.34
CA ALA A 82 -29.78 -21.50 13.00
C ALA A 82 -28.68 -20.43 12.98
N ASN A 83 -28.63 -19.55 13.98
CA ASN A 83 -27.59 -18.53 14.08
C ASN A 83 -26.21 -19.15 14.35
N GLU A 84 -26.13 -20.14 15.23
CA GLU A 84 -24.88 -20.89 15.48
C GLU A 84 -24.39 -21.61 14.23
N THR A 85 -25.28 -22.28 13.50
CA THR A 85 -24.92 -22.93 12.23
C THR A 85 -24.50 -21.93 11.15
N ALA A 86 -25.14 -20.76 11.06
CA ALA A 86 -24.75 -19.71 10.12
C ALA A 86 -23.37 -19.13 10.46
N ARG A 87 -23.08 -18.93 11.75
CA ARG A 87 -21.77 -18.49 12.21
C ARG A 87 -20.69 -19.53 11.89
N ALA A 88 -20.92 -20.80 12.21
CA ALA A 88 -19.99 -21.88 11.88
C ALA A 88 -19.78 -21.98 10.36
N ALA A 89 -20.84 -21.86 9.55
CA ALA A 89 -20.74 -21.84 8.10
C ALA A 89 -19.88 -20.67 7.61
N ASN A 90 -20.06 -19.46 8.14
CA ASN A 90 -19.23 -18.30 7.80
C ASN A 90 -17.76 -18.49 8.20
N GLU A 91 -17.49 -19.05 9.38
CA GLU A 91 -16.13 -19.36 9.81
C GLU A 91 -15.48 -20.41 8.89
N THR A 92 -16.19 -21.48 8.53
CA THR A 92 -15.69 -22.50 7.59
C THR A 92 -15.46 -21.96 6.19
N ALA A 93 -16.34 -21.08 5.68
CA ALA A 93 -16.18 -20.42 4.39
C ALA A 93 -14.91 -19.54 4.38
N ARG A 94 -14.69 -18.77 5.45
CA ARG A 94 -13.47 -17.96 5.61
C ARG A 94 -12.20 -18.82 5.66
N PHE A 95 -12.21 -19.94 6.39
CA PHE A 95 -11.07 -20.86 6.41
C PHE A 95 -10.80 -21.49 5.04
N ALA A 96 -11.85 -21.87 4.30
CA ALA A 96 -11.73 -22.40 2.96
C ALA A 96 -11.14 -21.37 1.99
N GLU A 97 -11.58 -20.11 2.09
CA GLU A 97 -11.04 -19.00 1.31
C GLU A 97 -9.55 -18.77 1.60
N LEU A 98 -9.16 -18.66 2.88
CA LEU A 98 -7.75 -18.51 3.26
C LEU A 98 -6.89 -19.69 2.79
N SER A 99 -7.41 -20.92 2.89
CA SER A 99 -6.74 -22.11 2.39
C SER A 99 -6.55 -22.06 0.88
N HIS A 100 -7.56 -21.60 0.13
CA HIS A 100 -7.48 -21.47 -1.32
C HIS A 100 -6.40 -20.47 -1.73
N TRP A 101 -6.33 -19.32 -1.06
CA TRP A 101 -5.32 -18.30 -1.32
C TRP A 101 -3.91 -18.74 -0.97
N SER A 102 -3.74 -19.45 0.15
CA SER A 102 -2.45 -20.06 0.53
C SER A 102 -1.96 -21.04 -0.55
N VAL A 103 -2.86 -21.87 -1.10
CA VAL A 103 -2.52 -22.78 -2.21
C VAL A 103 -2.14 -22.01 -3.47
N ARG A 104 -2.89 -20.97 -3.86
CA ARG A 104 -2.54 -20.12 -5.02
C ARG A 104 -1.19 -19.44 -4.85
N PHE A 105 -0.92 -18.90 -3.66
CA PHE A 105 0.35 -18.25 -3.32
C PHE A 105 1.52 -19.22 -3.43
N ASN A 106 1.40 -20.41 -2.83
CA ASN A 106 2.43 -21.45 -2.89
C ASN A 106 2.67 -21.94 -4.32
N ASN A 107 1.62 -22.13 -5.11
CA ASN A 107 1.76 -22.49 -6.53
C ASN A 107 2.45 -21.39 -7.33
N ALA A 108 2.14 -20.12 -7.07
CA ALA A 108 2.80 -18.99 -7.72
C ALA A 108 4.28 -18.89 -7.34
N ALA A 109 4.62 -19.12 -6.07
CA ALA A 109 5.99 -19.19 -5.60
C ALA A 109 6.77 -20.35 -6.25
N ASN A 110 6.15 -21.53 -6.38
CA ASN A 110 6.75 -22.66 -7.10
C ASN A 110 6.97 -22.34 -8.59
N ASN A 111 6.02 -21.64 -9.22
CA ASN A 111 6.14 -21.21 -10.61
C ASN A 111 7.30 -20.22 -10.83
N LEU A 112 7.62 -19.36 -9.85
CA LEU A 112 8.80 -18.48 -9.91
C LEU A 112 10.12 -19.25 -9.95
N ALA A 113 10.19 -20.41 -9.28
CA ALA A 113 11.36 -21.29 -9.29
C ALA A 113 11.47 -22.14 -10.57
N SER A 114 10.50 -22.06 -11.48
CA SER A 114 10.53 -22.83 -12.72
C SER A 114 11.64 -22.37 -13.67
N ALA A 115 12.23 -23.31 -14.40
CA ALA A 115 13.13 -23.03 -15.51
C ALA A 115 12.40 -22.35 -16.70
N SER A 116 11.08 -22.53 -16.83
CA SER A 116 10.27 -21.95 -17.90
C SER A 116 9.92 -20.48 -17.62
N ALA A 117 10.33 -19.56 -18.51
CA ALA A 117 10.00 -18.14 -18.38
C ALA A 117 8.48 -17.87 -18.38
N ALA A 118 7.71 -18.66 -19.13
CA ALA A 118 6.25 -18.54 -19.17
C ALA A 118 5.61 -18.88 -17.82
N GLU A 119 6.10 -19.93 -17.15
CA GLU A 119 5.63 -20.31 -15.82
C GLU A 119 6.00 -19.24 -14.78
N ARG A 120 7.22 -18.70 -14.85
CA ARG A 120 7.63 -17.59 -13.98
C ARG A 120 6.77 -16.36 -14.16
N CYS A 121 6.49 -15.95 -15.40
CA CYS A 121 5.57 -14.85 -15.69
C CYS A 121 4.17 -15.12 -15.10
N ALA A 122 3.65 -16.36 -15.23
CA ALA A 122 2.37 -16.73 -14.62
C ALA A 122 2.40 -16.64 -13.08
N GLY A 123 3.52 -17.05 -12.45
CA GLY A 123 3.78 -16.86 -11.02
C GLY A 123 3.78 -15.37 -10.62
N ILE A 124 4.48 -14.52 -11.37
CA ILE A 124 4.54 -13.07 -11.15
C ILE A 124 3.14 -12.44 -11.19
N TYR A 125 2.35 -12.76 -12.23
CA TYR A 125 0.98 -12.25 -12.34
C TYR A 125 0.10 -12.71 -11.17
N THR A 126 0.19 -13.99 -10.80
CA THR A 126 -0.61 -14.55 -9.70
C THR A 126 -0.25 -13.90 -8.36
N LEU A 127 1.03 -13.66 -8.07
CA LEU A 127 1.45 -12.94 -6.86
C LEU A 127 0.97 -11.49 -6.86
N SER A 128 0.97 -10.83 -8.02
CA SER A 128 0.46 -9.46 -8.16
C SER A 128 -1.04 -9.39 -7.91
N GLU A 129 -1.82 -10.32 -8.48
CA GLU A 129 -3.26 -10.45 -8.25
C GLU A 129 -3.56 -10.68 -6.75
N ILE A 130 -2.89 -11.65 -6.14
CA ILE A 130 -3.04 -11.97 -4.70
C ILE A 130 -2.69 -10.75 -3.83
N GLY A 131 -1.60 -10.05 -4.16
CA GLY A 131 -1.17 -8.86 -3.43
C GLY A 131 -2.11 -7.66 -3.61
N GLY A 132 -2.80 -7.57 -4.74
CA GLY A 132 -3.77 -6.51 -5.00
C GLY A 132 -5.13 -6.73 -4.33
N GLU A 133 -5.54 -7.98 -4.10
CA GLU A 133 -6.90 -8.31 -3.66
C GLU A 133 -7.03 -8.59 -2.15
N LEU A 134 -6.02 -9.17 -1.49
CA LEU A 134 -6.18 -9.77 -0.15
C LEU A 134 -5.63 -8.93 1.02
N GLY A 135 -5.34 -7.66 0.77
CA GLY A 135 -4.89 -6.70 1.78
C GLY A 135 -3.38 -6.76 2.09
N ASP A 136 -2.97 -5.98 3.09
CA ASP A 136 -1.57 -5.62 3.33
C ASP A 136 -0.62 -6.79 3.61
N GLU A 137 -1.11 -7.86 4.25
CA GLU A 137 -0.29 -9.04 4.58
C GLU A 137 0.15 -9.80 3.33
N TYR A 138 -0.78 -10.11 2.43
CA TYR A 138 -0.49 -10.78 1.17
C TYR A 138 0.27 -9.87 0.22
N LEU A 139 -0.07 -8.58 0.18
CA LEU A 139 0.68 -7.57 -0.55
C LEU A 139 2.16 -7.56 -0.14
N TYR A 140 2.44 -7.51 1.17
CA TYR A 140 3.80 -7.54 1.71
C TYR A 140 4.53 -8.81 1.28
N ASN A 141 3.90 -9.98 1.45
CA ASN A 141 4.51 -11.27 1.11
C ASN A 141 4.76 -11.42 -0.40
N SER A 142 3.83 -10.97 -1.24
CA SER A 142 3.98 -10.97 -2.70
C SER A 142 5.13 -10.07 -3.14
N VAL A 143 5.22 -8.84 -2.61
CA VAL A 143 6.32 -7.92 -2.92
C VAL A 143 7.66 -8.51 -2.49
N ARG A 144 7.76 -9.08 -1.28
CA ARG A 144 9.00 -9.72 -0.79
C ARG A 144 9.43 -10.91 -1.63
N MET A 145 8.48 -11.72 -2.11
CA MET A 145 8.77 -12.85 -2.99
C MET A 145 9.30 -12.36 -4.35
N LEU A 146 8.66 -11.33 -4.95
CA LEU A 146 9.12 -10.75 -6.20
C LEU A 146 10.48 -10.05 -6.07
N GLU A 147 10.75 -9.38 -4.95
CA GLU A 147 12.08 -8.83 -4.65
C GLU A 147 13.15 -9.92 -4.59
N ALA A 148 12.86 -11.02 -3.88
CA ALA A 148 13.78 -12.15 -3.78
C ALA A 148 14.08 -12.75 -5.15
N PHE A 149 13.03 -12.93 -5.97
CA PHE A 149 13.16 -13.38 -7.35
C PHE A 149 14.08 -12.49 -8.20
N ILE A 150 13.91 -11.16 -8.14
CA ILE A 150 14.76 -10.21 -8.88
C ILE A 150 16.21 -10.27 -8.38
N ARG A 151 16.42 -10.39 -7.06
CA ARG A 151 17.76 -10.47 -6.46
C ARG A 151 18.48 -11.76 -6.84
N GLU A 152 17.82 -12.91 -6.80
CA GLU A 152 18.42 -14.21 -7.09
C GLU A 152 18.89 -14.32 -8.54
N ARG A 153 18.14 -13.73 -9.48
CA ARG A 153 18.50 -13.67 -10.90
C ARG A 153 19.81 -12.95 -11.21
N ARG A 154 20.36 -12.20 -10.25
CA ARG A 154 21.68 -11.55 -10.34
C ARG A 154 22.83 -12.54 -10.41
N GLU A 155 22.75 -13.68 -9.70
CA GLU A 155 23.93 -14.49 -9.38
C GLU A 155 24.32 -15.49 -10.47
N GLY A 156 23.41 -15.80 -11.40
CA GLY A 156 23.58 -16.93 -12.33
C GLY A 156 23.77 -16.59 -13.81
N GLU A 157 23.45 -15.38 -14.26
CA GLU A 157 23.41 -15.05 -15.69
C GLU A 157 24.22 -13.76 -15.95
N GLU A 158 25.51 -13.90 -16.26
CA GLU A 158 26.18 -12.86 -17.06
C GLU A 158 25.45 -12.82 -18.41
N PHE A 159 24.72 -11.75 -18.68
CA PHE A 159 24.05 -11.54 -19.96
C PHE A 159 25.11 -11.31 -21.04
N GLU A 160 25.78 -12.38 -21.47
CA GLU A 160 26.64 -12.41 -22.65
C GLU A 160 25.76 -12.30 -23.89
N GLY A 161 25.36 -11.07 -24.22
CA GLY A 161 24.50 -10.83 -25.38
C GLY A 161 24.03 -9.38 -25.51
N GLU A 162 23.89 -8.97 -26.77
CA GLU A 162 23.46 -7.62 -27.14
C GLU A 162 21.93 -7.43 -27.06
N LEU A 163 21.12 -8.48 -27.04
CA LEU A 163 19.66 -8.33 -27.14
C LEU A 163 18.86 -9.34 -26.32
N SER A 164 18.46 -8.90 -25.13
CA SER A 164 17.12 -9.02 -24.54
C SER A 164 17.22 -9.23 -23.03
N LEU A 165 16.61 -8.33 -22.29
CA LEU A 165 16.46 -8.45 -20.85
C LEU A 165 15.53 -9.64 -20.56
N PRO A 166 15.74 -10.38 -19.46
CA PRO A 166 14.78 -11.38 -19.03
C PRO A 166 13.42 -10.72 -18.85
N THR A 167 12.46 -11.13 -19.69
CA THR A 167 11.12 -10.55 -19.75
C THR A 167 10.38 -10.69 -18.41
N ASP A 168 10.69 -11.73 -17.66
CA ASP A 168 10.19 -12.02 -16.32
C ASP A 168 10.72 -11.03 -15.27
N VAL A 169 12.02 -10.68 -15.26
CA VAL A 169 12.57 -9.70 -14.31
C VAL A 169 11.94 -8.33 -14.54
N GLU A 170 11.81 -7.92 -15.80
CA GLU A 170 11.16 -6.67 -16.15
C GLU A 170 9.67 -6.66 -15.74
N MET A 171 8.98 -7.77 -15.96
CA MET A 171 7.60 -7.94 -15.53
C MET A 171 7.48 -7.86 -14.01
N ALA A 172 8.34 -8.56 -13.26
CA ALA A 172 8.36 -8.52 -11.80
C ALA A 172 8.58 -7.08 -11.28
N LEU A 173 9.55 -6.36 -11.83
CA LEU A 173 9.81 -4.95 -11.49
C LEU A 173 8.58 -4.07 -11.74
N SER A 174 7.93 -4.23 -12.90
CA SER A 174 6.72 -3.48 -13.24
C SER A 174 5.56 -3.78 -12.29
N GLN A 175 5.38 -5.05 -11.89
CA GLN A 175 4.34 -5.44 -10.93
C GLN A 175 4.62 -4.89 -9.53
N ILE A 176 5.84 -5.03 -9.01
CA ILE A 176 6.22 -4.45 -7.71
C ILE A 176 5.98 -2.93 -7.70
N ARG A 177 6.39 -2.24 -8.76
CA ARG A 177 6.15 -0.79 -8.90
C ARG A 177 4.67 -0.45 -8.82
N ASN A 178 3.82 -1.19 -9.54
CA ASN A 178 2.38 -0.92 -9.55
C ASN A 178 1.74 -1.23 -8.20
N LEU A 179 2.12 -2.34 -7.56
CA LEU A 179 1.62 -2.74 -6.24
C LEU A 179 2.02 -1.74 -5.16
N THR A 180 3.20 -1.13 -5.26
CA THR A 180 3.74 -0.25 -4.22
C THR A 180 3.37 1.22 -4.39
N ALA A 181 2.80 1.62 -5.55
CA ALA A 181 2.62 3.02 -5.94
C ALA A 181 1.84 3.86 -4.90
N ASP A 182 0.80 3.27 -4.29
CA ASP A 182 -0.13 3.96 -3.38
C ASP A 182 -0.17 3.32 -1.98
N THR A 183 0.86 2.54 -1.62
CA THR A 183 0.85 1.74 -0.39
C THR A 183 1.85 2.27 0.63
N HIS A 184 1.55 2.04 1.91
CA HIS A 184 2.46 2.34 3.02
C HIS A 184 3.44 1.19 3.30
N LEU A 185 3.69 0.32 2.32
CA LEU A 185 4.71 -0.70 2.46
C LEU A 185 6.05 -0.04 2.79
N GLY A 186 6.81 -0.70 3.65
CA GLY A 186 8.20 -0.33 3.90
C GLY A 186 9.02 -0.37 2.61
N PRO A 187 10.29 0.05 2.67
CA PRO A 187 11.10 0.19 1.47
C PRO A 187 11.22 -1.12 0.70
N VAL A 188 11.01 -1.02 -0.62
CA VAL A 188 11.20 -2.14 -1.56
C VAL A 188 12.70 -2.34 -1.72
N ASN A 189 13.18 -3.53 -1.39
CA ASN A 189 14.62 -3.78 -1.34
C ASN A 189 15.14 -4.42 -2.63
N LEU A 190 15.68 -3.59 -3.53
CA LEU A 190 16.39 -4.01 -4.74
C LEU A 190 17.91 -3.76 -4.62
N ASN A 191 18.42 -3.80 -3.39
CA ASN A 191 19.85 -3.63 -3.16
C ASN A 191 20.65 -4.72 -3.86
N LYS A 192 21.79 -4.34 -4.42
CA LYS A 192 22.71 -5.22 -5.15
C LYS A 192 22.09 -5.92 -6.36
N CYS A 193 20.90 -5.56 -6.83
CA CYS A 193 20.29 -6.15 -8.02
C CYS A 193 21.07 -5.79 -9.30
N ASN A 194 21.09 -6.70 -10.27
CA ASN A 194 21.51 -6.38 -11.63
C ASN A 194 20.29 -5.88 -12.41
N LEU A 195 20.20 -4.55 -12.56
CA LEU A 195 19.14 -3.84 -13.27
C LEU A 195 19.69 -3.19 -14.55
N LYS A 196 20.82 -3.70 -15.06
CA LYS A 196 21.46 -3.21 -16.27
C LYS A 196 20.48 -3.25 -17.44
N ARG A 197 20.41 -2.16 -18.20
CA ARG A 197 19.50 -1.95 -19.35
C ARG A 197 18.00 -1.99 -19.02
N MET A 198 17.58 -2.16 -17.77
CA MET A 198 16.16 -2.24 -17.40
C MET A 198 15.40 -0.93 -17.67
N ARG A 199 14.10 -1.05 -17.99
CA ARG A 199 13.21 0.10 -18.12
C ARG A 199 12.71 0.55 -16.75
N LEU A 200 13.39 1.54 -16.18
CA LEU A 200 13.03 2.17 -14.92
C LEU A 200 12.01 3.31 -15.10
N ILE A 201 10.92 3.07 -15.83
CA ILE A 201 9.92 4.09 -16.18
C ILE A 201 8.82 4.14 -15.10
N GLY A 202 8.18 5.29 -14.91
CA GLY A 202 7.03 5.45 -14.01
C GLY A 202 7.41 5.99 -12.63
N ARG A 203 6.56 5.74 -11.63
CA ARG A 203 6.75 6.20 -10.25
C ARG A 203 7.36 5.11 -9.39
N TRP A 204 8.45 5.43 -8.70
CA TRP A 204 9.20 4.55 -7.80
C TRP A 204 9.21 5.21 -6.42
N ASN A 205 8.46 4.63 -5.48
CA ASN A 205 8.31 5.17 -4.13
C ASN A 205 9.00 4.25 -3.11
N ASN A 206 9.92 4.78 -2.31
CA ASN A 206 10.61 4.02 -1.26
C ASN A 206 11.41 2.81 -1.79
N PHE A 207 12.05 2.91 -2.95
CA PHE A 207 12.89 1.83 -3.47
C PHE A 207 14.34 1.99 -2.99
N ASN A 208 14.91 0.91 -2.48
CA ASN A 208 16.33 0.82 -2.16
C ASN A 208 17.08 0.16 -3.33
N PHE A 209 17.86 0.96 -4.05
CA PHE A 209 18.78 0.55 -5.12
C PHE A 209 20.25 0.54 -4.64
N ASP A 210 20.51 0.46 -3.33
CA ASP A 210 21.87 0.46 -2.78
C ASP A 210 22.73 -0.63 -3.43
N SER A 211 23.89 -0.26 -3.97
CA SER A 211 24.82 -1.13 -4.70
C SER A 211 24.22 -1.85 -5.92
N ALA A 212 23.05 -1.43 -6.42
CA ALA A 212 22.46 -2.00 -7.64
C ALA A 212 23.24 -1.56 -8.89
N ASP A 213 23.39 -2.47 -9.86
CA ASP A 213 23.91 -2.10 -11.18
C ASP A 213 22.75 -1.63 -12.05
N ILE A 214 22.64 -0.31 -12.26
CA ILE A 214 21.64 0.31 -13.14
C ILE A 214 22.28 0.83 -14.44
N SER A 215 23.41 0.24 -14.85
CA SER A 215 24.13 0.62 -16.07
C SER A 215 23.20 0.55 -17.29
N HIS A 216 23.19 1.61 -18.09
CA HIS A 216 22.35 1.70 -19.31
C HIS A 216 20.83 1.54 -19.07
N ALA A 217 20.35 1.62 -17.83
CA ALA A 217 18.91 1.57 -17.56
C ALA A 217 18.18 2.73 -18.25
N GLN A 218 17.00 2.45 -18.82
CA GLN A 218 16.15 3.46 -19.45
C GLN A 218 15.23 4.06 -18.40
N SER A 219 15.49 5.30 -18.01
CA SER A 219 14.77 6.01 -16.94
C SER A 219 14.06 7.27 -17.45
N GLN A 220 13.65 7.25 -18.72
CA GLN A 220 13.00 8.40 -19.34
C GLN A 220 11.71 8.75 -18.57
N SER A 221 11.63 10.00 -18.10
CA SER A 221 10.47 10.51 -17.36
C SER A 221 10.13 9.71 -16.09
N ALA A 222 11.10 9.01 -15.53
CA ALA A 222 10.95 8.30 -14.27
C ALA A 222 10.82 9.28 -13.10
N ARG A 223 10.02 8.93 -12.09
CA ARG A 223 9.93 9.67 -10.83
C ARG A 223 10.35 8.77 -9.68
N PHE A 224 11.43 9.14 -9.00
CA PHE A 224 11.96 8.46 -7.83
C PHE A 224 11.66 9.31 -6.60
N TYR A 225 10.83 8.80 -5.70
CA TYR A 225 10.45 9.46 -4.46
C TYR A 225 10.97 8.65 -3.28
N ASN A 226 11.80 9.27 -2.44
CA ASN A 226 12.43 8.64 -1.27
C ASN A 226 13.16 7.34 -1.63
N CYS A 227 13.85 7.33 -2.77
CA CYS A 227 14.65 6.19 -3.21
C CYS A 227 16.10 6.32 -2.73
N ASP A 228 16.75 5.20 -2.47
CA ASP A 228 18.16 5.15 -2.09
C ASP A 228 19.00 4.60 -3.24
N PHE A 229 19.94 5.39 -3.74
CA PHE A 229 20.92 5.04 -4.78
C PHE A 229 22.33 4.92 -4.18
N GLY A 230 22.45 4.51 -2.92
CA GLY A 230 23.71 4.27 -2.24
C GLY A 230 24.65 3.37 -3.04
N GLN A 231 25.96 3.64 -3.05
CA GLN A 231 27.00 2.79 -3.66
C GLN A 231 26.75 2.31 -5.10
N VAL A 232 25.83 2.93 -5.83
CA VAL A 232 25.57 2.59 -7.24
C VAL A 232 26.82 2.95 -8.04
N SER A 233 27.41 1.96 -8.73
CA SER A 233 28.62 2.13 -9.53
C SER A 233 28.36 1.82 -11.01
N SER A 234 27.74 2.76 -11.73
CA SER A 234 27.31 2.49 -13.12
C SER A 234 27.28 3.74 -13.99
N ALA A 235 27.45 3.57 -15.30
CA ALA A 235 27.10 4.61 -16.27
C ALA A 235 25.59 4.76 -16.33
N ILE A 236 25.09 5.91 -15.89
CA ILE A 236 23.66 6.18 -15.95
C ILE A 236 23.40 7.38 -16.84
N HIS A 237 22.41 7.20 -17.71
CA HIS A 237 21.81 8.27 -18.50
C HIS A 237 20.38 8.45 -18.04
N PHE A 238 20.16 9.46 -17.20
CA PHE A 238 18.81 9.86 -16.83
C PHE A 238 18.35 10.96 -17.77
N ASN A 239 17.15 10.79 -18.33
CA ASN A 239 16.54 11.78 -19.21
C ASN A 239 15.16 12.15 -18.67
N GLN A 240 14.95 13.43 -18.35
CA GLN A 240 13.69 13.94 -17.80
C GLN A 240 13.25 13.24 -16.49
N ALA A 241 14.19 12.63 -15.76
CA ALA A 241 13.89 11.98 -14.50
C ALA A 241 13.71 12.99 -13.37
N ILE A 242 12.80 12.69 -12.44
CA ILE A 242 12.53 13.49 -11.26
C ILE A 242 12.95 12.69 -10.03
N PHE A 243 13.80 13.27 -9.20
CA PHE A 243 14.26 12.74 -7.93
C PHE A 243 13.76 13.63 -6.82
N GLU A 244 12.94 13.08 -5.93
CA GLU A 244 12.36 13.76 -4.78
C GLU A 244 12.79 13.01 -3.52
N TRP A 245 13.37 13.70 -2.53
CA TRP A 245 13.80 13.09 -1.27
C TRP A 245 14.72 11.87 -1.41
N SER A 246 15.37 11.74 -2.56
CA SER A 246 16.20 10.56 -2.88
C SER A 246 17.63 10.76 -2.42
N LYS A 247 18.31 9.66 -2.13
CA LYS A 247 19.66 9.65 -1.55
C LYS A 247 20.66 9.05 -2.54
N PHE A 248 21.84 9.63 -2.58
CA PHE A 248 22.98 9.18 -3.35
C PHE A 248 24.18 9.16 -2.39
N THR A 249 24.32 8.05 -1.67
CA THR A 249 25.34 7.90 -0.61
C THR A 249 26.51 7.06 -1.12
N ALA A 250 27.71 7.61 -1.18
CA ALA A 250 28.89 6.92 -1.72
C ALA A 250 28.68 6.33 -3.12
N SER A 251 27.75 6.87 -3.91
CA SER A 251 27.49 6.44 -5.28
C SER A 251 28.63 6.90 -6.19
N LYS A 252 29.12 6.02 -7.04
CA LYS A 252 30.17 6.32 -8.00
C LYS A 252 29.62 6.24 -9.41
N LEU A 253 29.16 7.38 -9.92
CA LEU A 253 28.63 7.45 -11.27
C LEU A 253 29.80 7.63 -12.23
N ILE A 254 30.58 6.57 -12.41
CA ILE A 254 31.69 6.51 -13.36
C ILE A 254 31.58 5.19 -14.10
N SER A 255 31.81 5.22 -15.41
CA SER A 255 31.88 4.04 -16.26
C SER A 255 33.07 4.15 -17.19
N ASP A 256 33.61 3.01 -17.58
CA ASP A 256 34.70 2.89 -18.53
C ASP A 256 34.32 3.55 -19.87
N GLY A 257 34.76 4.79 -20.06
CA GLY A 257 34.63 5.55 -21.30
C GLY A 257 33.28 6.22 -21.56
N ILE A 258 32.30 6.13 -20.65
CA ILE A 258 30.99 6.80 -20.80
C ILE A 258 30.73 7.70 -19.61
N ASN A 259 30.73 9.01 -19.86
CA ASN A 259 30.37 10.00 -18.86
C ASN A 259 28.88 9.88 -18.51
N PRO A 260 28.52 9.77 -17.23
CA PRO A 260 27.11 9.80 -16.84
C PRO A 260 26.50 11.14 -17.16
N THR A 261 25.24 11.08 -17.60
CA THR A 261 24.53 12.26 -18.09
C THR A 261 23.14 12.34 -17.47
N PHE A 262 22.84 13.48 -16.88
CA PHE A 262 21.52 13.85 -16.38
C PHE A 262 20.95 14.94 -17.28
N THR A 263 20.12 14.56 -18.24
CA THR A 263 19.48 15.49 -19.18
C THR A 263 18.08 15.86 -18.68
N MET A 264 17.81 17.15 -18.54
CA MET A 264 16.53 17.72 -18.09
C MET A 264 16.00 17.11 -16.78
N CYS A 265 16.90 16.65 -15.90
CA CYS A 265 16.52 16.02 -14.64
C CYS A 265 16.19 17.06 -13.56
N GLU A 266 15.31 16.68 -12.65
CA GLU A 266 14.92 17.49 -11.50
C GLU A 266 15.30 16.79 -10.20
N PHE A 267 16.02 17.49 -9.34
CA PHE A 267 16.47 17.05 -8.03
C PHE A 267 15.86 17.95 -6.97
N LEU A 268 14.95 17.42 -6.17
CA LEU A 268 14.24 18.13 -5.11
C LEU A 268 14.52 17.45 -3.79
N GLN A 269 15.09 18.20 -2.84
CA GLN A 269 15.38 17.72 -1.49
C GLN A 269 16.19 16.41 -1.48
N CYS A 270 17.05 16.23 -2.48
CA CYS A 270 17.92 15.07 -2.58
C CYS A 270 19.15 15.24 -1.67
N GLU A 271 19.66 14.11 -1.18
CA GLU A 271 20.86 14.05 -0.37
C GLU A 271 21.98 13.39 -1.17
N PHE A 272 23.04 14.16 -1.41
CA PHE A 272 24.29 13.67 -1.99
C PHE A 272 25.33 13.65 -0.88
N TYR A 273 25.77 12.46 -0.46
CA TYR A 273 26.76 12.29 0.62
C TYR A 273 27.88 11.37 0.15
N LEU A 274 29.12 11.85 0.13
CA LEU A 274 30.28 11.11 -0.41
C LEU A 274 30.09 10.61 -1.87
N ALA A 275 29.17 11.22 -2.62
CA ALA A 275 28.90 10.83 -4.00
C ALA A 275 30.01 11.34 -4.93
N ASP A 276 30.41 10.50 -5.87
CA ASP A 276 31.40 10.80 -6.90
C ASP A 276 30.71 11.00 -8.25
N PHE A 277 30.74 12.27 -8.70
CA PHE A 277 30.22 12.75 -9.97
C PHE A 277 31.35 13.22 -10.90
N THR A 278 32.54 12.64 -10.76
CA THR A 278 33.68 12.94 -11.65
C THR A 278 33.25 12.83 -13.11
N ASP A 279 33.55 13.86 -13.91
CA ASP A 279 33.23 13.96 -15.34
C ASP A 279 31.74 13.83 -15.72
N THR A 280 30.83 13.90 -14.73
CA THR A 280 29.38 13.83 -14.94
C THR A 280 28.85 15.08 -15.63
N VAL A 281 27.92 14.90 -16.58
CA VAL A 281 27.27 15.99 -17.31
C VAL A 281 25.84 16.19 -16.82
N PHE A 282 25.56 17.34 -16.22
CA PHE A 282 24.21 17.77 -15.88
C PHE A 282 23.72 18.76 -16.95
N GLU A 283 22.84 18.31 -17.83
CA GLU A 283 22.25 19.13 -18.88
C GLU A 283 20.86 19.62 -18.50
N MET A 284 20.70 20.93 -18.39
CA MET A 284 19.49 21.61 -17.96
C MET A 284 18.89 21.07 -16.64
N PRO A 285 19.71 20.87 -15.57
CA PRO A 285 19.20 20.35 -14.32
C PRO A 285 18.34 21.38 -13.59
N LYS A 286 17.30 20.92 -12.88
CA LYS A 286 16.61 21.70 -11.85
C LYS A 286 17.03 21.19 -10.49
N ILE A 287 17.68 22.01 -9.67
CA ILE A 287 18.22 21.59 -8.36
C ILE A 287 17.60 22.45 -7.27
N GLY A 288 16.71 21.86 -6.48
CA GLY A 288 16.00 22.50 -5.38
C GLY A 288 16.29 21.84 -4.04
N MET A 289 16.83 22.60 -3.09
CA MET A 289 16.94 22.18 -1.67
C MET A 289 17.74 20.89 -1.45
N CYS A 290 18.70 20.60 -2.31
CA CYS A 290 19.56 19.42 -2.18
C CYS A 290 20.77 19.72 -1.28
N THR A 291 21.29 18.69 -0.60
CA THR A 291 22.54 18.74 0.17
C THR A 291 23.65 18.04 -0.59
N TRP A 292 24.86 18.63 -0.58
CA TRP A 292 26.04 18.14 -1.29
C TRP A 292 27.19 18.03 -0.30
N ASN A 293 27.20 16.97 0.48
CA ASN A 293 28.14 16.78 1.58
C ASN A 293 29.27 15.87 1.12
N TYR A 294 30.51 16.37 1.16
CA TYR A 294 31.72 15.60 0.83
C TYR A 294 31.68 14.95 -0.57
N CYS A 295 31.01 15.57 -1.54
CA CYS A 295 30.91 15.04 -2.90
C CYS A 295 32.14 15.38 -3.74
N ILE A 296 32.49 14.50 -4.67
CA ILE A 296 33.56 14.71 -5.65
C ILE A 296 32.90 15.17 -6.96
N LEU A 297 33.26 16.37 -7.43
CA LEU A 297 32.72 16.96 -8.67
C LEU A 297 33.81 17.25 -9.70
N SER A 298 34.95 16.55 -9.64
CA SER A 298 36.11 16.78 -10.51
C SER A 298 35.70 16.71 -11.97
N GLY A 299 35.88 17.80 -12.72
CA GLY A 299 35.51 17.84 -14.14
C GLY A 299 34.01 17.76 -14.46
N ALA A 300 33.13 17.79 -13.44
CA ALA A 300 31.69 17.80 -13.65
C ALA A 300 31.24 19.05 -14.42
N LYS A 301 30.25 18.89 -15.32
CA LYS A 301 29.78 19.94 -16.22
C LYS A 301 28.30 20.21 -15.99
N PHE A 302 27.97 21.42 -15.54
CA PHE A 302 26.60 21.89 -15.38
C PHE A 302 26.22 22.81 -16.54
N ARG A 303 25.46 22.30 -17.51
CA ARG A 303 24.96 23.05 -18.66
C ARG A 303 23.57 23.59 -18.37
N VAL A 304 23.47 24.79 -17.82
CA VAL A 304 22.19 25.38 -17.44
C VAL A 304 21.63 26.27 -18.54
N SER A 305 20.31 26.32 -18.69
CA SER A 305 19.66 27.30 -19.57
C SER A 305 19.86 28.72 -19.07
N SER A 306 19.80 28.94 -17.75
CA SER A 306 20.11 30.22 -17.13
C SER A 306 20.72 30.02 -15.75
N LEU A 307 21.75 30.80 -15.41
CA LEU A 307 22.32 30.79 -14.06
C LEU A 307 21.32 31.26 -13.00
N LYS A 308 20.31 32.03 -13.40
CA LYS A 308 19.24 32.50 -12.50
C LYS A 308 18.33 31.37 -12.02
N SER A 309 18.30 30.23 -12.70
CA SER A 309 17.46 29.09 -12.29
C SER A 309 18.10 28.28 -11.16
N LEU A 310 19.39 28.44 -10.92
CA LEU A 310 20.08 27.81 -9.80
C LEU A 310 19.80 28.62 -8.53
N LYS A 311 19.19 27.98 -7.53
CA LYS A 311 18.93 28.63 -6.24
C LYS A 311 20.26 28.84 -5.49
N PRO A 312 20.48 30.01 -4.85
CA PRO A 312 21.76 30.34 -4.20
C PRO A 312 22.27 29.30 -3.20
N HIS A 313 21.37 28.68 -2.43
CA HIS A 313 21.74 27.66 -1.45
C HIS A 313 22.31 26.40 -2.10
N SER A 314 21.78 25.98 -3.26
CA SER A 314 22.30 24.84 -4.00
C SER A 314 23.73 25.11 -4.47
N ILE A 315 24.01 26.33 -4.93
CA ILE A 315 25.35 26.72 -5.40
C ILE A 315 26.35 26.78 -4.25
N ILE A 316 25.96 27.34 -3.09
CA ILE A 316 26.81 27.39 -1.91
C ILE A 316 27.14 25.98 -1.41
N ALA A 317 26.15 25.08 -1.40
CA ALA A 317 26.36 23.68 -1.01
C ALA A 317 27.34 22.98 -1.97
N MET A 318 27.17 23.14 -3.28
CA MET A 318 28.11 22.62 -4.27
C MET A 318 29.52 23.23 -4.10
N ALA A 319 29.63 24.52 -3.81
CA ALA A 319 30.91 25.19 -3.59
C ALA A 319 31.65 24.69 -2.34
N ALA A 320 30.93 24.36 -1.28
CA ALA A 320 31.50 23.77 -0.08
C ALA A 320 31.98 22.33 -0.33
N ALA A 321 31.32 21.59 -1.23
CA ALA A 321 31.68 20.20 -1.55
C ALA A 321 33.03 20.10 -2.28
N THR A 322 33.38 21.06 -3.13
CA THR A 322 34.52 20.95 -4.07
C THR A 322 35.77 21.68 -3.63
N TRP A 323 35.89 22.05 -2.35
CA TRP A 323 36.92 23.00 -1.90
C TRP A 323 38.36 22.45 -1.95
N THR A 324 38.55 21.18 -2.28
CA THR A 324 39.85 20.48 -2.26
C THR A 324 40.31 19.97 -3.63
N ASP A 325 39.64 20.35 -4.72
CA ASP A 325 39.83 19.71 -6.03
C ASP A 325 40.65 20.58 -7.01
N ASP A 326 41.65 19.98 -7.67
CA ASP A 326 42.48 20.62 -8.70
C ASP A 326 41.69 20.88 -10.00
N ASN A 327 40.53 20.23 -10.19
CA ASN A 327 39.68 20.39 -11.36
C ASN A 327 38.23 20.75 -10.97
N PRO A 328 37.96 22.00 -10.56
CA PRO A 328 36.65 22.40 -10.04
C PRO A 328 35.54 22.24 -11.10
N PRO A 329 34.27 22.06 -10.66
CA PRO A 329 33.14 21.91 -11.57
C PRO A 329 32.99 23.15 -12.46
N VAL A 330 32.57 22.92 -13.70
CA VAL A 330 32.40 23.96 -14.71
C VAL A 330 30.92 24.22 -14.94
N PHE A 331 30.51 25.48 -14.81
CA PHE A 331 29.17 25.93 -15.19
C PHE A 331 29.21 26.55 -16.58
N LEU A 332 28.39 26.02 -17.47
CA LEU A 332 28.24 26.46 -18.86
C LEU A 332 26.82 26.99 -19.04
N SER A 333 26.71 28.27 -19.38
CA SER A 333 25.43 28.86 -19.78
C SER A 333 25.16 28.58 -21.26
N LYS A 334 23.97 28.07 -21.57
CA LYS A 334 23.58 27.68 -22.94
C LYS A 334 23.36 28.88 -23.85
N ASP A 335 22.94 30.02 -23.29
CA ASP A 335 22.49 31.19 -24.06
C ASP A 335 23.65 32.07 -24.56
N ASP A 336 24.78 32.10 -23.84
CA ASP A 336 25.92 32.98 -24.13
C ASP A 336 27.25 32.25 -24.28
N GLY A 337 27.27 30.93 -24.05
CA GLY A 337 28.49 30.12 -24.07
C GLY A 337 29.50 30.50 -22.99
N GLN A 338 29.12 31.34 -22.01
CA GLN A 338 30.04 31.75 -20.96
C GLN A 338 30.37 30.57 -20.06
N LYS A 339 31.68 30.31 -19.95
CA LYS A 339 32.26 29.43 -18.94
C LYS A 339 32.46 30.24 -17.67
N ILE A 340 31.75 29.86 -16.61
CA ILE A 340 31.90 30.49 -15.29
C ILE A 340 32.47 29.44 -14.34
N THR A 341 33.55 29.80 -13.67
CA THR A 341 34.13 28.95 -12.64
C THR A 341 33.34 29.10 -11.34
N LEU A 342 33.38 28.08 -10.49
CA LEU A 342 32.68 28.10 -9.20
C LEU A 342 33.08 29.30 -8.30
N PRO A 343 34.37 29.69 -8.19
CA PRO A 343 34.76 30.91 -7.46
C PRO A 343 34.10 32.19 -7.99
N ASP A 344 34.01 32.34 -9.31
CA ASP A 344 33.36 33.50 -9.94
C ASP A 344 31.86 33.51 -9.63
N LEU A 345 31.23 32.34 -9.66
CA LEU A 345 29.80 32.19 -9.37
C LEU A 345 29.50 32.51 -7.91
N VAL A 346 30.33 32.03 -6.97
CA VAL A 346 30.21 32.33 -5.53
C VAL A 346 30.37 33.83 -5.29
N THR A 347 31.31 34.48 -5.97
CA THR A 347 31.52 35.93 -5.86
C THR A 347 30.29 36.71 -6.35
N LYS A 348 29.77 36.36 -7.54
CA LYS A 348 28.55 36.95 -8.10
C LYS A 348 27.34 36.77 -7.19
N LEU A 349 27.20 35.61 -6.53
CA LEU A 349 26.10 35.37 -5.59
C LEU A 349 26.24 36.18 -4.30
N LYS A 350 27.45 36.26 -3.72
CA LYS A 350 27.70 37.09 -2.55
C LYS A 350 27.34 38.55 -2.82
N ASP A 351 27.68 39.05 -4.01
CA ASP A 351 27.33 40.41 -4.41
C ASP A 351 25.83 40.59 -4.66
N ALA A 352 25.15 39.57 -5.20
CA ALA A 352 23.70 39.59 -5.38
C ALA A 352 22.93 39.53 -4.06
N MET A 353 23.42 38.80 -3.05
CA MET A 353 22.79 38.70 -1.72
C MET A 353 22.99 39.93 -0.84
N LYS A 354 23.98 40.78 -1.14
CA LYS A 354 24.19 42.07 -0.45
C LYS A 354 23.23 43.16 -0.92
N LYS A 355 22.63 42.99 -2.11
CA LYS A 355 21.60 43.87 -2.65
C LYS A 355 20.23 43.37 -2.23
#